data_AF-R7K694-F1
#
_entry.id   AF-R7K694-F1
#
_cell.length_a   1.000
_cell.length_b   1.000
_cell.length_c   1.000
_cell.angle_alpha   90.00
_cell.angle_beta   90.00
_cell.angle_gamma   90.00
#
_symmetry.space_group_name_H-M   'P 1'
#
loop_
_entity.id
_entity.type
_entity.pdbx_description
1 polymer ?
#
loop_
_entity_poly.entity_id
_entity_poly.type
_entity_poly.pdbx_seq_one_letter_code
_entity_poly.pdbx_strand_id
1 'polypeptide(L)' 'MRYLFYHYNSGGYLVLEYRDEYGRYIDHSYMYYSLREAIKLFREQYGLKYQRITIQKLY' A
#
# COMPACT_ATOMS: atom_id res chain seq x y z
N MET A 1 0.94 8.19 -13.21
CA MET A 1 1.87 7.70 -12.16
C MET A 1 1.08 7.02 -11.05
N ARG A 2 1.66 5.97 -10.42
CA ARG A 2 1.03 5.20 -9.33
C ARG A 2 1.92 5.23 -8.10
N TYR A 3 1.35 5.61 -6.97
CA TYR A 3 2.06 5.70 -5.70
C TYR A 3 1.42 4.76 -4.68
N LEU A 4 2.26 4.13 -3.86
CA LEU A 4 1.87 3.39 -2.69
C LEU A 4 2.65 3.94 -1.50
N PHE A 5 1.94 4.64 -0.63
CA PHE A 5 2.50 5.17 0.60
C PHE A 5 2.32 4.16 1.72
N TYR A 6 3.25 4.14 2.67
CA TYR A 6 3.11 3.32 3.86
C TYR A 6 3.54 4.02 5.14
N HIS A 7 2.84 3.79 6.23
CA HIS A 7 3.21 4.25 7.57
C HIS A 7 2.73 3.27 8.64
N TYR A 8 3.24 3.41 9.86
CA TYR A 8 2.70 2.71 11.03
C TYR A 8 1.84 3.69 11.82
N ASN A 9 0.58 3.32 12.08
CA ASN A 9 -0.29 4.14 12.91
C ASN A 9 0.01 3.93 14.41
N SER A 10 -0.66 4.67 15.28
CA SER A 10 -0.48 4.59 16.75
C SER A 10 -0.80 3.22 17.35
N GLY A 11 -1.60 2.40 16.67
CA GLY A 11 -1.90 1.02 17.06
C GLY A 11 -0.88 -0.01 16.57
N GLY A 12 0.18 0.42 15.88
CA GLY A 12 1.20 -0.46 15.30
C GLY A 12 0.75 -1.16 14.01
N TYR A 13 -0.38 -0.76 13.42
CA TYR A 13 -0.83 -1.31 12.14
C TYR A 13 -0.04 -0.69 10.99
N LEU A 14 0.33 -1.52 10.02
CA LEU A 14 0.91 -1.06 8.77
C LEU A 14 -0.22 -0.58 7.85
N VAL A 15 -0.25 0.71 7.57
CA VAL A 15 -1.23 1.31 6.66
C VAL A 15 -0.58 1.45 5.28
N LEU A 16 -1.29 1.02 4.24
CA LEU A 16 -0.95 1.22 2.84
C LEU A 16 -1.98 2.14 2.18
N GLU A 17 -1.51 3.19 1.52
CA GLU A 17 -2.35 4.13 0.78
C GLU A 17 -1.90 4.20 -0.68
N TYR A 18 -2.76 3.76 -1.59
CA TYR A 18 -2.53 3.80 -3.03
C TYR A 18 -3.24 4.97 -3.68
N ARG A 19 -2.54 5.65 -4.59
CA ARG A 19 -3.11 6.68 -5.45
C ARG A 19 -2.57 6.56 -6.87
N ASP A 20 -3.44 6.72 -7.86
CA ASP A 20 -3.04 6.82 -9.26
C ASP A 20 -3.56 8.06 -9.99
N GLU A 21 -3.07 8.24 -11.21
CA GLU A 21 -3.40 9.37 -12.08
C GLU A 21 -4.85 9.38 -12.56
N TYR A 22 -5.58 8.27 -12.44
CA TYR A 22 -6.99 8.17 -12.81
C TYR A 22 -7.91 8.50 -11.63
N GLY A 23 -7.35 8.98 -10.51
CA GLY A 23 -8.10 9.34 -9.32
C GLY A 23 -8.49 8.13 -8.45
N ARG A 24 -7.97 6.93 -8.74
CA ARG A 24 -8.21 5.77 -7.88
C ARG A 24 -7.46 5.96 -6.57
N TYR A 25 -8.19 5.83 -5.48
CA TYR A 25 -7.67 5.84 -4.11
C TYR A 25 -8.06 4.54 -3.42
N ILE A 26 -7.11 3.94 -2.70
CA ILE A 26 -7.33 2.72 -1.90
C ILE A 26 -6.50 2.85 -0.64
N ASP A 27 -7.13 2.71 0.52
CA ASP A 27 -6.48 2.57 1.81
C ASP A 27 -6.72 1.18 2.39
N HIS A 28 -5.69 0.60 2.99
CA HIS A 28 -5.82 -0.70 3.67
C HIS A 28 -4.82 -0.83 4.82
N SER A 29 -5.28 -1.37 5.94
CA SER A 29 -4.45 -1.61 7.12
C SER A 29 -4.16 -3.10 7.28
N TYR A 30 -2.90 -3.44 7.57
CA TYR A 30 -2.43 -4.80 7.79
C TYR A 30 -1.90 -4.94 9.21
N MET A 31 -2.32 -6.01 9.90
CA MET A 31 -1.81 -6.41 11.21
C MET A 31 -1.00 -7.70 11.07
N TYR A 32 0.14 -7.80 11.77
CA TYR A 32 1.01 -8.99 11.77
C TYR A 32 1.70 -9.35 10.44
N TYR A 33 1.62 -8.48 9.44
CA TYR A 33 2.35 -8.64 8.18
C TYR A 33 3.60 -7.77 8.16
N SER A 34 4.70 -8.31 7.61
CA SER A 34 5.83 -7.47 7.20
C SER A 34 5.41 -6.55 6.05
N LEU A 35 6.14 -5.45 5.86
CA LEU A 35 5.91 -4.53 4.73
C LEU A 35 5.89 -5.27 3.38
N ARG A 36 6.79 -6.22 3.18
CA ARG A 36 6.89 -6.99 1.93
C ARG A 36 5.65 -7.87 1.70
N GLU A 37 5.15 -8.53 2.75
CA GLU A 37 3.96 -9.37 2.65
C GLU A 37 2.71 -8.53 2.41
N ALA A 38 2.56 -7.43 3.15
CA ALA A 38 1.45 -6.50 2.96
C ALA A 38 1.41 -5.95 1.53
N ILE A 39 2.55 -5.51 0.98
CA ILE A 39 2.62 -5.04 -0.41
C ILE A 39 2.25 -6.14 -1.41
N LYS A 40 2.71 -7.38 -1.18
CA LYS A 40 2.38 -8.51 -2.06
C LYS A 40 0.87 -8.77 -2.05
N LEU A 41 0.27 -8.86 -0.88
CA LEU A 41 -1.17 -9.09 -0.70
C LEU A 41 -2.00 -7.95 -1.30
N PHE A 42 -1.61 -6.70 -1.04
CA PHE A 42 -2.26 -5.53 -1.60
C PHE A 42 -2.28 -5.57 -3.13
N ARG A 43 -1.16 -5.96 -3.75
CA ARG A 43 -1.07 -6.08 -5.21
C ARG A 43 -1.95 -7.18 -5.78
N GLU A 44 -2.05 -8.32 -5.08
CA GLU A 44 -2.90 -9.43 -5.49
C GLU A 44 -4.39 -9.06 -5.36
N GLN A 45 -4.77 -8.47 -4.23
CA GLN A 45 -6.14 -8.08 -3.90
C GLN A 45 -6.72 -7.02 -4.85
N TYR A 46 -5.91 -6.02 -5.24
CA TYR A 46 -6.39 -4.87 -6.02
C TYR A 46 -6.01 -4.93 -7.52
N GLY A 47 -5.47 -6.06 -8.00
CA GLY A 47 -5.12 -6.25 -9.42
C GLY A 47 -3.90 -5.45 -9.87
N LEU A 48 -2.94 -5.20 -8.96
CA LEU A 48 -1.77 -4.34 -9.19
C LEU A 48 -0.45 -5.13 -9.35
N LYS A 49 -0.52 -6.47 -9.42
CA LYS A 49 0.65 -7.38 -9.46
C LYS A 49 1.74 -6.96 -10.46
N TYR A 50 1.35 -6.63 -11.68
CA TYR A 50 2.28 -6.28 -12.78
C TYR A 50 2.43 -4.78 -13.01
N GLN A 51 1.76 -3.95 -12.23
CA GLN A 51 1.80 -2.50 -12.43
C GLN A 51 3.06 -1.91 -11.81
N ARG A 52 3.73 -0.98 -12.50
CA ARG A 52 4.84 -0.22 -11.90
C ARG A 52 4.25 0.78 -10.88
N ILE A 53 4.66 0.65 -9.62
CA ILE A 53 4.17 1.47 -8.50
C ILE A 53 5.38 1.97 -7.72
N THR A 54 5.42 3.27 -7.46
CA THR A 54 6.44 3.90 -6.61
C THR A 54 6.03 3.74 -5.15
N ILE A 55 6.88 3.14 -4.33
CA ILE A 55 6.59 2.89 -2.92
C ILE A 55 7.35 3.91 -2.07
N GLN A 56 6.68 4.60 -1.16
CA GLN A 56 7.27 5.65 -0.31
C GLN A 56 6.80 5.52 1.15
N LYS A 57 7.72 5.70 2.10
CA LYS A 57 7.36 5.77 3.52
C LYS A 57 6.78 7.16 3.84
N LEU A 58 5.67 7.20 4.55
CA LEU A 58 5.17 8.37 5.24
C LEU A 58 5.60 8.26 6.71
N TYR A 59 6.34 9.26 7.18
CA TYR A 59 6.77 9.48 8.58
C TYR A 59 7.50 8.28 9.24
#